data_AF-A0A382X3Z8-F1
#
_entry.id   AF-A0A382X3Z8-F1
#
_cell.length_a   1.000
_cell.length_b   1.000
_cell.length_c   1.000
_cell.angle_alpha   90.00
_cell.angle_beta   90.00
_cell.angle_gamma   90.00
#
_symmetry.space_group_name_H-M   'P 1'
#
loop_
_entity.id
_entity.type
_entity.pdbx_description
1 polymer ?
#
loop_
_entity_poly.entity_id
_entity_poly.type
_entity_poly.pdbx_seq_one_letter_code
_entity_poly.pdbx_strand_id
1 'polypeptide(L)'
;NLQRSIKTDRMQIANKQNILNKKERLQYLLDYKNKLDRYTYEWFGVLLNIEYEYAKQNMNDKQSLKIFFSKVISLNEKIILLKNPSKNIPSFIEDLPSVKLIIKNNKKRETVKVDVVSLRDNTIKLKLIKPTQTISINESTTAEMDVNDPFFLIKELMKEFSDLEIDHDYNFKNDVENNIEFIFGPPGTGKTTEIAKQINQGKKRDKNILLLAPTNKAADVLCRKIISIANSNYANWLIRFGNTGVTDDKINSIVKNREYNIEDLESFVVIST
;
A
#
# COMPACT_ATOMS: atom_id res chain seq x y z
N ASN A 1 -26.53 40.62 14.94
CA ASN A 1 -25.59 39.87 15.80
C ASN A 1 -26.21 38.63 16.46
N LEU A 2 -27.39 38.73 17.09
CA LEU A 2 -28.04 37.60 17.77
C LEU A 2 -28.36 36.39 16.86
N GLN A 3 -28.91 36.61 15.65
CA GLN A 3 -29.23 35.53 14.70
C GLN A 3 -27.98 34.78 14.18
N ARG A 4 -26.83 35.48 14.04
CA ARG A 4 -25.57 34.83 13.68
C ARG A 4 -25.04 33.99 14.83
N SER A 5 -25.16 34.45 16.07
CA SER A 5 -24.81 33.68 17.27
C SER A 5 -25.62 32.39 17.37
N ILE A 6 -26.96 32.48 17.27
CA ILE A 6 -27.87 31.33 17.35
C ILE A 6 -27.56 30.28 16.27
N LYS A 7 -27.21 30.72 15.04
CA LYS A 7 -26.82 29.82 13.95
C LYS A 7 -25.51 29.08 14.27
N THR A 8 -24.53 29.79 14.82
CA THR A 8 -23.25 29.21 15.26
C THR A 8 -23.46 28.20 16.38
N ASP A 9 -24.30 28.53 17.38
CA ASP A 9 -24.57 27.66 18.53
C ASP A 9 -25.30 26.38 18.10
N ARG A 10 -26.29 26.48 17.21
CA ARG A 10 -26.97 25.30 16.63
C ARG A 10 -26.00 24.38 15.87
N MET A 11 -25.08 24.95 15.10
CA MET A 11 -24.06 24.18 14.38
C MET A 11 -23.09 23.48 15.34
N GLN A 12 -22.70 24.15 16.44
CA GLN A 12 -21.87 23.54 17.48
C GLN A 12 -22.59 22.39 18.20
N ILE A 13 -23.88 22.54 18.52
CA ILE A 13 -24.69 21.48 19.15
C ILE A 13 -24.81 20.27 18.22
N ALA A 14 -25.16 20.49 16.94
CA ALA A 14 -25.25 19.41 15.96
C ALA A 14 -23.92 18.66 15.79
N ASN A 15 -22.80 19.38 15.77
CA ASN A 15 -21.47 18.77 15.73
C ASN A 15 -21.16 17.93 16.96
N LYS A 16 -21.47 18.43 18.17
CA LYS A 16 -21.30 17.68 19.43
C LYS A 16 -22.14 16.40 19.45
N GLN A 17 -23.37 16.47 18.98
CA GLN A 17 -24.29 15.33 18.94
C GLN A 17 -23.84 14.27 17.94
N ASN A 18 -23.32 14.68 16.78
CA ASN A 18 -22.71 13.75 15.81
C ASN A 18 -21.47 13.05 16.41
N ILE A 19 -20.59 13.80 17.09
CA ILE A 19 -19.43 13.22 17.78
C ILE A 19 -19.85 12.21 18.85
N LEU A 20 -20.90 12.50 19.62
CA LEU A 20 -21.43 11.60 20.64
C LEU A 20 -21.94 10.28 20.04
N ASN A 21 -22.81 10.35 19.02
CA ASN A 21 -23.34 9.17 18.35
C ASN A 21 -22.24 8.27 17.76
N LYS A 22 -21.18 8.88 17.20
CA LYS A 22 -20.01 8.13 16.70
C LYS A 22 -19.27 7.39 17.80
N LYS A 23 -19.10 8.01 18.97
CA LYS A 23 -18.47 7.37 20.14
C LYS A 23 -19.31 6.21 20.67
N GLU A 24 -20.63 6.39 20.76
CA GLU A 24 -21.56 5.34 21.20
C GLU A 24 -21.54 4.13 20.26
N ARG A 25 -21.53 4.36 18.94
CA ARG A 25 -21.39 3.29 17.93
C ARG A 25 -20.09 2.52 18.10
N LEU A 26 -18.97 3.21 18.29
CA LEU A 26 -17.67 2.57 18.47
C LEU A 26 -17.62 1.76 19.77
N GLN A 27 -18.17 2.30 20.86
CA GLN A 27 -18.28 1.59 22.13
C GLN A 27 -19.12 0.32 21.98
N TYR A 28 -20.26 0.41 21.30
CA TYR A 28 -21.10 -0.75 21.01
C TYR A 28 -20.34 -1.85 20.25
N LEU A 29 -19.58 -1.49 19.21
CA LEU A 29 -18.77 -2.45 18.45
C LEU A 29 -17.69 -3.11 19.30
N LEU A 30 -17.03 -2.33 20.16
CA LEU A 30 -16.02 -2.85 21.10
C LEU A 30 -16.65 -3.85 22.10
N ASP A 31 -17.80 -3.50 22.66
CA ASP A 31 -18.51 -4.35 23.62
C ASP A 31 -19.04 -5.63 22.95
N TYR A 32 -19.54 -5.52 21.71
CA TYR A 32 -19.98 -6.68 20.92
C TYR A 32 -18.81 -7.60 20.60
N LYS A 33 -17.69 -7.06 20.12
CA LYS A 33 -16.45 -7.83 19.86
C LYS A 33 -15.97 -8.62 21.07
N ASN A 34 -16.08 -8.04 22.28
CA ASN A 34 -15.66 -8.70 23.52
C ASN A 34 -16.56 -9.88 23.93
N LYS A 35 -17.77 -9.99 23.37
CA LYS A 35 -18.69 -11.11 23.60
C LYS A 35 -18.52 -12.25 22.59
N LEU A 36 -17.80 -12.00 21.49
CA LEU A 36 -17.54 -12.98 20.45
C LEU A 36 -16.33 -13.84 20.80
N ASP A 37 -16.38 -15.10 20.38
CA ASP A 37 -15.21 -15.97 20.45
C ASP A 37 -14.10 -15.44 19.56
N ARG A 38 -12.89 -15.34 20.13
CA ARG A 38 -11.76 -14.76 19.42
C ARG A 38 -11.40 -15.61 18.20
N TYR A 39 -11.09 -14.93 17.09
CA TYR A 39 -10.71 -15.51 15.80
C TYR A 39 -11.86 -16.14 15.00
N THR A 40 -13.11 -15.96 15.42
CA THR A 40 -14.24 -16.29 14.54
C THR A 40 -14.36 -15.31 13.39
N TYR A 41 -15.03 -15.73 12.32
CA TYR A 41 -15.38 -14.86 11.19
C TYR A 41 -16.07 -13.57 11.65
N GLU A 42 -17.09 -13.70 12.50
CA GLU A 42 -17.80 -12.55 13.06
C GLU A 42 -16.87 -11.63 13.87
N TRP A 43 -15.96 -12.21 14.67
CA TRP A 43 -15.00 -11.43 15.45
C TRP A 43 -14.08 -10.58 14.57
N PHE A 44 -13.59 -11.14 13.45
CA PHE A 44 -12.80 -10.41 12.47
C PHE A 44 -13.62 -9.35 11.73
N GLY A 45 -14.86 -9.68 11.33
CA GLY A 45 -15.77 -8.73 10.72
C GLY A 45 -16.00 -7.50 11.59
N VAL A 46 -16.24 -7.70 12.89
CA VAL A 46 -16.39 -6.59 13.84
C VAL A 46 -15.08 -5.82 14.03
N LEU A 47 -13.94 -6.51 14.10
CA LEU A 47 -12.63 -5.87 14.20
C LEU A 47 -12.35 -4.93 13.01
N LEU A 48 -12.62 -5.38 11.78
CA LEU A 48 -12.46 -4.55 10.58
C LEU A 48 -13.36 -3.31 10.61
N ASN A 49 -14.60 -3.46 11.06
CA ASN A 49 -15.52 -2.33 11.24
C ASN A 49 -14.99 -1.33 12.28
N ILE A 50 -14.42 -1.80 13.40
CA ILE A 50 -13.81 -0.94 14.43
C ILE A 50 -12.66 -0.13 13.83
N GLU A 51 -11.72 -0.78 13.13
CA GLU A 51 -10.58 -0.12 12.48
C GLU A 51 -11.05 0.94 11.47
N TYR A 52 -12.07 0.62 10.67
CA TYR A 52 -12.65 1.55 9.71
C TYR A 52 -13.29 2.78 10.37
N GLU A 53 -14.04 2.59 11.46
CA GLU A 53 -14.65 3.68 12.22
C GLU A 53 -13.60 4.57 12.91
N TYR A 54 -12.56 3.98 13.51
CA TYR A 54 -11.43 4.72 14.07
C TYR A 54 -10.75 5.59 13.02
N ALA A 55 -10.48 5.03 11.84
CA ALA A 55 -9.84 5.75 10.74
C ALA A 55 -10.70 6.95 10.27
N LYS A 56 -12.02 6.76 10.16
CA LYS A 56 -12.97 7.83 9.79
C LYS A 56 -13.02 8.96 10.80
N GLN A 57 -13.09 8.64 12.10
CA GLN A 57 -13.12 9.64 13.16
C GLN A 57 -11.86 10.52 13.14
N ASN A 58 -10.69 9.93 12.92
CA ASN A 58 -9.42 10.65 12.85
C ASN A 58 -9.31 11.62 11.65
N MET A 59 -10.04 11.38 10.56
CA MET A 59 -10.03 12.25 9.36
C MET A 59 -11.17 13.28 9.30
N ASN A 60 -11.99 13.42 10.34
CA ASN A 60 -13.15 14.31 10.37
C ASN A 60 -14.08 14.11 9.13
N ASP A 61 -14.29 12.86 8.72
CA ASP A 61 -15.07 12.46 7.53
C ASP A 61 -14.59 13.04 6.18
N LYS A 62 -13.39 13.64 6.09
CA LYS A 62 -12.85 14.07 4.80
C LYS A 62 -12.58 12.85 3.93
N GLN A 63 -13.41 12.68 2.90
CA GLN A 63 -13.29 11.61 1.90
C GLN A 63 -12.14 11.84 0.90
N SER A 64 -11.44 12.97 0.99
CA SER A 64 -10.29 13.28 0.15
C SER A 64 -9.14 13.87 0.94
N LEU A 65 -7.93 13.44 0.56
CA LEU A 65 -6.69 14.00 1.04
C LEU A 65 -5.98 14.71 -0.12
N LYS A 66 -6.00 16.04 -0.07
CA LYS A 66 -5.24 16.88 -1.00
C LYS A 66 -3.86 17.18 -0.45
N ILE A 67 -2.81 16.88 -1.21
CA ILE A 67 -1.41 17.15 -0.86
C ILE A 67 -0.80 18.01 -1.95
N PHE A 68 -0.22 19.15 -1.57
CA PHE A 68 0.50 20.03 -2.49
C PHE A 68 2.00 19.79 -2.34
N PHE A 69 2.72 19.82 -3.45
CA PHE A 69 4.17 19.65 -3.51
C PHE A 69 4.77 20.85 -4.21
N SER A 70 5.68 21.55 -3.53
CA SER A 70 6.30 22.76 -4.08
C SER A 70 7.43 22.47 -5.05
N LYS A 71 7.88 21.22 -5.17
CA LYS A 71 8.96 20.84 -6.09
C LYS A 71 8.71 19.50 -6.77
N VAL A 72 8.84 19.48 -8.08
CA VAL A 72 8.78 18.29 -8.94
C VAL A 72 10.12 18.13 -9.67
N ILE A 73 10.71 16.94 -9.61
CA ILE A 73 11.97 16.62 -10.30
C ILE A 73 11.71 15.46 -11.25
N SER A 74 12.05 15.60 -12.52
CA SER A 74 12.08 14.48 -13.46
C SER A 74 13.39 13.71 -13.26
N LEU A 75 13.31 12.41 -13.01
CA LEU A 75 14.48 11.53 -13.04
C LEU A 75 14.68 10.95 -14.44
N ASN A 76 13.59 10.68 -15.14
CA ASN A 76 13.55 10.29 -16.55
C ASN A 76 12.12 10.51 -17.10
N GLU A 77 11.85 10.10 -18.34
CA GLU A 77 10.56 10.28 -19.01
C GLU A 77 9.36 9.64 -18.29
N LYS A 78 9.60 8.60 -17.48
CA LYS A 78 8.57 7.82 -16.79
C LYS A 78 8.58 8.00 -15.27
N ILE A 79 9.61 8.59 -14.67
CA ILE A 79 9.76 8.65 -13.22
C ILE A 79 9.97 10.09 -12.76
N ILE A 80 9.16 10.51 -11.80
CA ILE A 80 9.24 11.82 -11.16
C ILE A 80 9.35 11.69 -9.63
N LEU A 81 9.97 12.68 -9.01
CA LEU A 81 10.02 12.86 -7.56
C LEU A 81 9.22 14.10 -7.16
N LEU A 82 8.32 13.94 -6.20
CA LEU A 82 7.64 15.04 -5.54
C LEU A 82 8.29 15.29 -4.18
N LYS A 83 8.65 16.55 -3.93
CA LYS A 83 9.30 16.99 -2.68
C LYS A 83 8.52 18.13 -2.04
N ASN A 84 8.81 18.37 -0.76
CA ASN A 84 8.27 19.47 0.04
C ASN A 84 6.73 19.44 0.10
N PRO A 85 6.13 18.37 0.65
CA PRO A 85 4.70 18.25 0.75
C PRO A 85 4.14 19.27 1.76
N SER A 86 2.94 19.78 1.49
CA SER A 86 2.24 20.73 2.37
C SER A 86 1.78 20.13 3.70
N LYS A 87 1.86 18.79 3.84
CA LYS A 87 1.43 18.02 5.00
C LYS A 87 2.13 16.66 5.01
N ASN A 88 2.06 15.95 6.13
CA ASN A 88 2.52 14.56 6.20
C ASN A 88 1.78 13.70 5.17
N ILE A 89 2.52 12.82 4.50
CA ILE A 89 2.01 11.91 3.47
C ILE A 89 1.73 10.57 4.15
N PRO A 90 0.48 10.10 4.21
CA PRO A 90 0.17 8.79 4.75
C PRO A 90 0.82 7.66 3.96
N SER A 91 1.27 6.61 4.65
CA SER A 91 1.94 5.46 4.04
C SER A 91 1.06 4.67 3.09
N PHE A 92 -0.26 4.59 3.35
CA PHE A 92 -1.22 3.86 2.51
C PHE A 92 -1.26 4.36 1.05
N ILE A 93 -0.72 5.56 0.77
CA ILE A 93 -0.63 6.08 -0.60
C ILE A 93 0.21 5.17 -1.50
N GLU A 94 1.17 4.41 -0.95
CA GLU A 94 1.91 3.40 -1.71
C GLU A 94 1.03 2.27 -2.26
N ASP A 95 -0.10 1.99 -1.61
CA ASP A 95 -1.01 0.88 -1.94
C ASP A 95 -2.15 1.29 -2.88
N LEU A 96 -2.27 2.58 -3.20
CA LEU A 96 -3.38 3.08 -4.02
C LEU A 96 -3.22 2.69 -5.50
N PRO A 97 -4.27 2.13 -6.14
CA PRO A 97 -4.25 1.85 -7.56
C PRO A 97 -4.32 3.16 -8.35
N SER A 98 -3.21 3.52 -9.00
CA SER A 98 -3.05 4.66 -9.91
C SER A 98 -3.72 5.97 -9.44
N VAL A 99 -2.93 6.86 -8.84
CA VAL A 99 -3.40 8.14 -8.30
C VAL A 99 -3.46 9.22 -9.40
N LYS A 100 -4.43 10.15 -9.30
CA LYS A 100 -4.46 11.34 -10.16
C LYS A 100 -3.51 12.40 -9.60
N LEU A 101 -2.58 12.85 -10.44
CA LEU A 101 -1.66 13.94 -10.14
C LEU A 101 -1.90 15.10 -11.08
N ILE A 102 -2.05 16.29 -10.52
CA ILE A 102 -2.13 17.53 -11.28
C ILE A 102 -0.75 18.20 -11.22
N ILE A 103 -0.08 18.32 -12.37
CA ILE A 103 1.20 19.00 -12.50
C ILE A 103 0.96 20.41 -13.04
N LYS A 104 1.56 21.42 -12.41
CA LYS A 104 1.39 22.83 -12.77
C LYS A 104 2.75 23.50 -12.92
N ASN A 105 2.87 24.39 -13.91
CA ASN A 105 3.94 25.37 -14.00
C ASN A 105 3.31 26.73 -14.30
N ASN A 106 4.13 27.79 -14.42
CA ASN A 106 3.65 29.17 -14.53
C ASN A 106 2.66 29.45 -15.70
N LYS A 107 2.53 28.54 -16.69
CA LYS A 107 1.68 28.76 -17.87
C LYS A 107 0.69 27.63 -18.17
N LYS A 108 0.89 26.44 -17.59
CA LYS A 108 0.13 25.23 -17.97
C LYS A 108 -0.21 24.37 -16.76
N ARG A 109 -1.29 23.61 -16.92
CA ARG A 109 -1.75 22.58 -15.98
C ARG A 109 -2.05 21.32 -16.77
N GLU A 110 -1.53 20.19 -16.29
CA GLU A 110 -1.79 18.86 -16.87
C GLU A 110 -2.21 17.90 -15.76
N THR A 111 -3.14 16.99 -16.06
CA THR A 111 -3.54 15.92 -15.14
C THR A 111 -3.05 14.60 -15.70
N VAL A 112 -2.25 13.88 -14.92
CA VAL A 112 -1.65 12.60 -15.27
C VAL A 112 -2.06 11.54 -14.25
N LYS A 113 -2.09 10.28 -14.68
CA LYS A 113 -2.21 9.15 -13.76
C LYS A 113 -0.80 8.62 -13.43
N VAL A 114 -0.58 8.32 -12.16
CA VAL A 114 0.72 7.89 -11.63
C VAL A 114 0.55 6.69 -10.72
N ASP A 115 1.52 5.78 -10.74
CA ASP A 115 1.68 4.76 -9.72
C ASP A 115 2.71 5.22 -8.69
N VAL A 116 2.42 4.97 -7.41
CA VAL A 116 3.34 5.31 -6.33
C VAL A 116 4.40 4.21 -6.22
N VAL A 117 5.67 4.58 -6.41
CA VAL A 117 6.80 3.63 -6.41
C VAL A 117 7.41 3.52 -5.02
N SER A 118 7.56 4.65 -4.33
CA SER A 118 8.06 4.68 -2.96
C SER A 118 7.81 6.01 -2.26
N LEU A 119 7.65 5.98 -0.94
CA LEU A 119 7.60 7.09 -0.02
C LEU A 119 8.80 7.05 0.94
N ARG A 120 9.63 8.09 0.96
CA ARG A 120 10.76 8.25 1.89
C ARG A 120 11.00 9.70 2.23
N ASP A 121 11.23 10.02 3.51
CA ASP A 121 11.69 11.35 3.95
C ASP A 121 10.87 12.49 3.34
N ASN A 122 9.54 12.39 3.40
CA ASN A 122 8.59 13.34 2.78
C ASN A 122 8.76 13.54 1.26
N THR A 123 9.39 12.58 0.59
CA THR A 123 9.56 12.53 -0.87
C THR A 123 8.76 11.36 -1.43
N ILE A 124 7.95 11.62 -2.46
CA ILE A 124 7.23 10.57 -3.19
C ILE A 124 7.91 10.34 -4.53
N LYS A 125 8.27 9.09 -4.80
CA LYS A 125 8.69 8.65 -6.12
C LYS A 125 7.49 8.07 -6.84
N LEU A 126 7.21 8.58 -8.03
CA LEU A 126 6.07 8.22 -8.85
C LEU A 126 6.51 7.73 -10.21
N LYS A 127 5.77 6.76 -10.75
CA LYS A 127 5.87 6.32 -12.14
C LYS A 127 4.68 6.87 -12.91
N LEU A 128 4.96 7.65 -13.94
CA LEU A 128 3.97 8.12 -14.91
C LEU A 128 3.46 6.94 -15.73
N ILE A 129 2.14 6.75 -15.76
CA ILE A 129 1.51 5.73 -16.62
C ILE A 129 1.62 6.15 -18.09
N LYS A 130 1.47 7.45 -18.36
CA LYS A 130 1.77 8.07 -19.64
C LYS A 130 2.66 9.29 -19.40
N PRO A 131 3.68 9.53 -20.26
CA PRO A 131 4.49 10.75 -20.16
C PRO A 131 3.64 12.02 -20.23
N THR A 132 4.13 13.09 -19.64
CA THR A 132 3.52 14.42 -19.76
C THR A 132 3.60 14.90 -21.20
N GLN A 133 2.48 15.39 -21.75
CA GLN A 133 2.39 15.79 -23.16
C GLN A 133 2.50 17.30 -23.35
N THR A 134 1.92 18.07 -22.42
CA THR A 134 1.73 19.52 -22.58
C THR A 134 2.66 20.33 -21.69
N ILE A 135 3.14 19.72 -20.60
CA ILE A 135 3.99 20.35 -19.60
C ILE A 135 5.40 19.76 -19.59
N SER A 136 6.41 20.63 -19.57
CA SER A 136 7.80 20.24 -19.29
C SER A 136 8.10 20.54 -17.83
N ILE A 137 8.68 19.56 -17.12
CA ILE A 137 9.07 19.70 -15.71
C ILE A 137 10.30 20.60 -15.62
N ASN A 138 10.21 21.64 -14.80
CA ASN A 138 11.25 22.65 -14.56
C ASN A 138 11.19 23.14 -13.10
N GLU A 139 12.05 24.10 -12.73
CA GLU A 139 12.16 24.60 -11.36
C GLU A 139 10.87 25.23 -10.80
N SER A 140 10.01 25.81 -11.66
CA SER A 140 8.72 26.37 -11.27
C SER A 140 7.61 25.32 -11.12
N THR A 141 7.92 24.05 -11.37
CA THR A 141 6.90 22.99 -11.44
C THR A 141 6.48 22.53 -10.06
N THR A 142 5.18 22.60 -9.82
CA THR A 142 4.51 22.14 -8.60
C THR A 142 3.54 21.02 -8.94
N ALA A 143 3.13 20.27 -7.92
CA ALA A 143 2.11 19.24 -8.09
C ALA A 143 1.06 19.27 -7.00
N GLU A 144 -0.14 18.83 -7.35
CA GLU A 144 -1.26 18.61 -6.44
C GLU A 144 -1.73 17.18 -6.63
N MET A 145 -1.68 16.40 -5.55
CA MET A 145 -2.18 15.03 -5.49
C MET A 145 -3.52 15.03 -4.77
N ASP A 146 -4.52 14.43 -5.40
CA ASP A 146 -5.85 14.25 -4.82
C ASP A 146 -6.10 12.76 -4.59
N VAL A 147 -6.02 12.36 -3.33
CA VAL A 147 -6.30 11.00 -2.91
C VAL A 147 -7.76 10.94 -2.52
N ASN A 148 -8.58 10.44 -3.44
CA ASN A 148 -9.99 10.15 -3.20
C ASN A 148 -10.06 8.79 -2.51
N ASP A 149 -10.68 8.74 -1.34
CA ASP A 149 -10.81 7.55 -0.49
C ASP A 149 -9.54 7.08 0.24
N PRO A 150 -9.13 7.77 1.31
CA PRO A 150 -8.03 7.33 2.17
C PRO A 150 -8.30 5.98 2.87
N PHE A 151 -9.53 5.45 2.79
CA PHE A 151 -9.95 4.19 3.39
C PHE A 151 -10.11 3.06 2.36
N PHE A 152 -9.65 3.28 1.12
CA PHE A 152 -9.80 2.31 0.04
C PHE A 152 -9.36 0.90 0.44
N LEU A 153 -8.15 0.75 1.01
CA LEU A 153 -7.59 -0.55 1.34
C LEU A 153 -8.44 -1.34 2.35
N ILE A 154 -8.90 -0.68 3.43
CA ILE A 154 -9.74 -1.34 4.43
C ILE A 154 -11.14 -1.65 3.88
N LYS A 155 -11.68 -0.82 2.98
CA LYS A 155 -12.96 -1.10 2.32
C LYS A 155 -12.87 -2.29 1.39
N GLU A 156 -11.83 -2.37 0.57
CA GLU A 156 -11.59 -3.55 -0.28
C GLU A 156 -11.39 -4.80 0.57
N LEU A 157 -10.60 -4.72 1.64
CA LEU A 157 -10.44 -5.85 2.56
C LEU A 157 -11.77 -6.26 3.18
N MET A 158 -12.59 -5.32 3.66
CA MET A 158 -13.91 -5.63 4.20
C MET A 158 -14.84 -6.27 3.17
N LYS A 159 -14.80 -5.80 1.92
CA LYS A 159 -15.57 -6.35 0.81
C LYS A 159 -15.15 -7.79 0.51
N GLU A 160 -13.86 -8.02 0.26
CA GLU A 160 -13.34 -9.36 -0.03
C GLU A 160 -13.55 -10.31 1.15
N PHE A 161 -13.44 -9.80 2.38
CA PHE A 161 -13.73 -10.59 3.58
C PHE A 161 -15.21 -10.94 3.70
N SER A 162 -16.13 -10.03 3.36
CA SER A 162 -17.57 -10.31 3.36
C SER A 162 -18.02 -11.27 2.26
N ASP A 163 -17.23 -11.36 1.18
CA ASP A 163 -17.48 -12.25 0.05
C ASP A 163 -16.99 -13.69 0.35
N LEU A 164 -16.37 -13.94 1.50
CA LEU A 164 -16.04 -15.29 1.96
C LEU A 164 -17.33 -16.04 2.35
N GLU A 165 -17.60 -17.15 1.67
CA GLU A 165 -18.71 -18.05 1.99
C GLU A 165 -18.40 -18.92 3.24
N ILE A 166 -18.22 -18.26 4.39
CA ILE A 166 -17.80 -18.86 5.66
C ILE A 166 -18.84 -18.54 6.74
N ASP A 167 -19.13 -19.52 7.60
CA ASP A 167 -20.07 -19.35 8.72
C ASP A 167 -19.56 -18.36 9.77
N HIS A 168 -20.48 -17.61 10.39
CA HIS A 168 -20.14 -16.55 11.34
C HIS A 168 -19.32 -17.02 12.55
N ASP A 169 -19.56 -18.25 13.02
CA ASP A 169 -18.89 -18.87 14.16
C ASP A 169 -17.64 -19.68 13.76
N TYR A 170 -17.35 -19.80 12.47
CA TYR A 170 -16.14 -20.47 12.00
C TYR A 170 -14.89 -19.81 12.56
N ASN A 171 -14.07 -20.59 13.27
CA ASN A 171 -12.88 -20.11 13.95
C ASN A 171 -11.61 -20.42 13.14
N PHE A 172 -11.04 -19.38 12.52
CA PHE A 172 -9.85 -19.52 11.67
C PHE A 172 -8.65 -20.13 12.40
N LYS A 173 -8.57 -20.00 13.73
CA LYS A 173 -7.46 -20.56 14.51
C LYS A 173 -7.42 -22.09 14.43
N ASN A 174 -8.57 -22.74 14.26
CA ASN A 174 -8.66 -24.20 14.25
C ASN A 174 -7.94 -24.82 13.05
N ASP A 175 -7.85 -24.08 11.95
CA ASP A 175 -7.24 -24.53 10.70
C ASP A 175 -5.85 -23.93 10.45
N VAL A 176 -5.26 -23.27 11.45
CA VAL A 176 -3.87 -22.80 11.37
C VAL A 176 -2.94 -24.01 11.43
N GLU A 177 -2.36 -24.36 10.28
CA GLU A 177 -1.37 -25.42 10.18
C GLU A 177 -0.10 -25.10 10.99
N ASN A 178 0.55 -26.14 11.51
CA ASN A 178 1.80 -26.02 12.29
C ASN A 178 3.05 -25.71 11.43
N ASN A 179 2.89 -25.46 10.14
CA ASN A 179 3.96 -25.21 9.17
C ASN A 179 4.24 -23.71 8.96
N ILE A 180 3.82 -22.87 9.89
CA ILE A 180 4.08 -21.43 9.89
C ILE A 180 5.28 -21.13 10.79
N GLU A 181 6.31 -20.51 10.22
CA GLU A 181 7.49 -20.06 10.94
C GLU A 181 7.59 -18.53 10.95
N PHE A 182 7.90 -17.95 12.11
CA PHE A 182 8.08 -16.51 12.25
C PHE A 182 9.55 -16.18 12.50
N ILE A 183 10.15 -15.44 11.56
CA ILE A 183 11.53 -14.96 11.69
C ILE A 183 11.53 -13.55 12.29
N PHE A 184 11.86 -13.44 13.57
CA PHE A 184 12.04 -12.17 14.26
C PHE A 184 13.51 -11.75 14.34
N GLY A 185 13.77 -10.45 14.23
CA GLY A 185 15.12 -9.92 14.40
C GLY A 185 15.16 -8.39 14.37
N PRO A 186 15.97 -7.73 15.20
CA PRO A 186 16.19 -6.29 15.13
C PRO A 186 16.66 -5.79 13.74
N PRO A 187 16.65 -4.47 13.49
CA PRO A 187 17.29 -3.89 12.30
C PRO A 187 18.75 -4.34 12.19
N GLY A 188 19.20 -4.71 10.99
CA GLY A 188 20.58 -5.12 10.75
C GLY A 188 20.93 -6.59 11.04
N THR A 189 20.04 -7.40 11.62
CA THR A 189 20.35 -8.81 11.97
C THR A 189 20.32 -9.80 10.79
N GLY A 190 20.31 -9.33 9.56
CA GLY A 190 20.42 -10.20 8.39
C GLY A 190 19.17 -11.00 8.03
N LYS A 191 17.97 -10.66 8.51
CA LYS A 191 16.70 -11.33 8.15
C LYS A 191 16.54 -11.59 6.65
N THR A 192 16.77 -10.57 5.81
CA THR A 192 16.71 -10.68 4.34
C THR A 192 17.74 -11.66 3.81
N THR A 193 18.94 -11.72 4.42
CA THR A 193 19.97 -12.70 4.07
C THR A 193 19.51 -14.11 4.40
N GLU A 194 18.88 -14.32 5.56
CA GLU A 194 18.39 -15.64 5.97
C GLU A 194 17.26 -16.13 5.09
N ILE A 195 16.27 -15.29 4.80
CA ILE A 195 15.19 -15.59 3.85
C ILE A 195 15.77 -15.97 2.49
N ALA A 196 16.73 -15.21 1.97
CA ALA A 196 17.35 -15.50 0.69
C ALA A 196 18.08 -16.87 0.68
N LYS A 197 18.74 -17.24 1.79
CA LYS A 197 19.38 -18.57 1.91
C LYS A 197 18.34 -19.68 1.87
N GLN A 198 17.23 -19.54 2.61
CA GLN A 198 16.15 -20.52 2.61
C GLN A 198 15.55 -20.69 1.21
N ILE A 199 15.32 -19.60 0.48
CA ILE A 199 14.85 -19.63 -0.91
C ILE A 199 15.80 -20.39 -1.81
N ASN A 200 17.10 -20.09 -1.75
CA ASN A 200 18.09 -20.81 -2.57
C ASN A 200 18.19 -22.30 -2.20
N GLN A 201 18.00 -22.66 -0.92
CA GLN A 201 17.92 -24.06 -0.50
C GLN A 201 16.65 -24.75 -1.00
N GLY A 202 15.50 -24.08 -0.92
CA GLY A 202 14.23 -24.57 -1.46
C GLY A 202 14.30 -24.77 -2.98
N LYS A 203 14.93 -23.84 -3.70
CA LYS A 203 15.14 -23.98 -5.15
C LYS A 203 16.07 -25.15 -5.51
N LYS A 204 17.09 -25.46 -4.69
CA LYS A 204 17.91 -26.67 -4.85
C LYS A 204 17.14 -27.98 -4.67
N ARG A 205 15.95 -27.92 -4.08
CA ARG A 205 15.01 -29.04 -3.92
C ARG A 205 13.83 -28.94 -4.89
N ASP A 206 14.00 -28.17 -5.97
CA ASP A 206 13.03 -27.94 -7.04
C ASP A 206 11.63 -27.55 -6.56
N LYS A 207 11.58 -26.74 -5.50
CA LYS A 207 10.31 -26.16 -5.02
C LYS A 207 9.91 -24.93 -5.83
N ASN A 208 8.59 -24.79 -6.03
CA ASN A 208 7.98 -23.54 -6.46
C ASN A 208 7.75 -22.66 -5.24
N ILE A 209 8.28 -21.44 -5.27
CA ILE A 209 8.27 -20.54 -4.11
C ILE A 209 7.60 -19.22 -4.52
N LEU A 210 6.56 -18.83 -3.79
CA LEU A 210 5.97 -17.50 -3.86
C LEU A 210 6.50 -16.66 -2.70
N LEU A 211 7.07 -15.51 -3.03
CA LEU A 211 7.52 -14.52 -2.07
C LEU A 211 6.71 -13.23 -2.24
N LEU A 212 6.04 -12.83 -1.18
CA LEU A 212 5.30 -11.56 -1.13
C LEU A 212 6.06 -10.57 -0.28
N ALA A 213 6.18 -9.33 -0.77
CA ALA A 213 6.79 -8.24 -0.04
C ALA A 213 5.87 -7.02 -0.05
N PRO A 214 5.75 -6.29 1.07
CA PRO A 214 4.74 -5.23 1.20
C PRO A 214 5.00 -4.01 0.30
N THR A 215 6.19 -3.87 -0.28
CA THR A 215 6.50 -2.74 -1.18
C THR A 215 7.40 -3.20 -2.32
N ASN A 216 7.31 -2.49 -3.46
CA ASN A 216 8.16 -2.77 -4.62
C ASN A 216 9.65 -2.70 -4.27
N LYS A 217 10.02 -1.79 -3.36
CA LYS A 217 11.39 -1.68 -2.88
C LYS A 217 11.81 -2.87 -2.02
N ALA A 218 10.95 -3.37 -1.13
CA ALA A 218 11.27 -4.55 -0.32
C ALA A 218 11.45 -5.79 -1.22
N ALA A 219 10.59 -5.95 -2.23
CA ALA A 219 10.74 -6.98 -3.25
C ALA A 219 12.08 -6.86 -4.00
N ASP A 220 12.45 -5.66 -4.44
CA ASP A 220 13.71 -5.42 -5.16
C ASP A 220 14.94 -5.69 -4.27
N VAL A 221 14.87 -5.38 -2.96
CA VAL A 221 15.93 -5.69 -1.98
C VAL A 221 16.07 -7.20 -1.80
N LEU A 222 14.96 -7.94 -1.73
CA LEU A 222 14.97 -9.41 -1.67
C LEU A 222 15.57 -10.01 -2.94
N CYS A 223 15.17 -9.53 -4.12
CA CYS A 223 15.72 -9.93 -5.42
C CYS A 223 17.25 -9.79 -5.43
N ARG A 224 17.77 -8.62 -5.05
CA ARG A 224 19.23 -8.37 -4.99
C ARG A 224 19.93 -9.37 -4.08
N LYS A 225 19.35 -9.63 -2.91
CA LYS A 225 19.96 -10.53 -1.95
C LYS A 225 19.97 -11.96 -2.49
N ILE A 226 18.87 -12.45 -3.06
CA ILE A 226 18.78 -13.79 -3.68
C ILE A 226 19.79 -13.91 -4.82
N ILE A 227 19.85 -12.94 -5.73
CA ILE A 227 20.81 -12.90 -6.85
C ILE A 227 22.25 -12.95 -6.32
N SER A 228 22.57 -12.21 -5.25
CA SER A 228 23.93 -12.14 -4.70
C SER A 228 24.46 -13.45 -4.13
N ILE A 229 23.57 -14.39 -3.78
CA ILE A 229 23.94 -15.69 -3.20
C ILE A 229 23.45 -16.87 -4.06
N ALA A 230 22.96 -16.61 -5.27
CA ALA A 230 22.54 -17.65 -6.21
C ALA A 230 23.78 -18.31 -6.83
N ASN A 231 23.81 -19.64 -6.83
CA ASN A 231 24.91 -20.43 -7.41
C ASN A 231 24.70 -20.77 -8.89
N SER A 232 23.53 -20.44 -9.45
CA SER A 232 23.10 -20.80 -10.81
C SER A 232 22.63 -19.57 -11.57
N ASN A 233 22.30 -19.74 -12.86
CA ASN A 233 21.74 -18.68 -13.69
C ASN A 233 20.32 -18.32 -13.21
N TYR A 234 20.24 -17.38 -12.27
CA TYR A 234 19.02 -16.93 -11.61
C TYR A 234 17.94 -16.46 -12.58
N ALA A 235 18.32 -15.96 -13.75
CA ALA A 235 17.39 -15.41 -14.74
C ALA A 235 16.39 -16.44 -15.29
N ASN A 236 16.66 -17.74 -15.17
CA ASN A 236 15.80 -18.80 -15.69
C ASN A 236 14.67 -19.19 -14.72
N TRP A 237 14.80 -18.88 -13.44
CA TRP A 237 13.88 -19.36 -12.40
C TRP A 237 13.42 -18.27 -11.44
N LEU A 238 14.12 -17.14 -11.35
CA LEU A 238 13.73 -16.01 -10.50
C LEU A 238 12.92 -15.01 -11.33
N ILE A 239 11.68 -14.78 -10.92
CA ILE A 239 10.71 -13.95 -11.63
C ILE A 239 10.22 -12.86 -10.68
N ARG A 240 10.25 -11.61 -11.14
CA ARG A 240 9.77 -10.45 -10.39
C ARG A 240 8.55 -9.86 -11.08
N PHE A 241 7.36 -10.04 -10.48
CA PHE A 241 6.13 -9.42 -10.97
C PHE A 241 5.88 -8.10 -10.25
N GLY A 242 5.80 -7.00 -10.99
CA GLY A 242 5.48 -5.69 -10.45
C GLY A 242 6.31 -4.58 -11.07
N ASN A 243 6.27 -3.41 -10.45
CA ASN A 243 7.03 -2.25 -10.91
C ASN A 243 8.36 -2.18 -10.17
N THR A 244 9.48 -2.14 -10.90
CA THR A 244 10.76 -1.76 -10.29
C THR A 244 11.03 -0.27 -10.49
N GLY A 245 11.53 0.38 -9.43
CA GLY A 245 11.99 1.76 -9.48
C GLY A 245 13.50 1.88 -9.67
N VAL A 246 14.22 0.77 -9.80
CA VAL A 246 15.69 0.75 -9.82
C VAL A 246 16.21 0.62 -11.24
N THR A 247 17.27 1.36 -11.55
CA THR A 247 18.05 1.22 -12.79
C THR A 247 19.15 0.19 -12.55
N ASP A 248 18.78 -1.09 -12.53
CA ASP A 248 19.72 -2.19 -12.33
C ASP A 248 19.43 -3.32 -13.31
N ASP A 249 20.38 -3.60 -14.19
CA ASP A 249 20.24 -4.56 -15.28
C ASP A 249 19.95 -5.99 -14.78
N LYS A 250 20.46 -6.36 -13.60
CA LYS A 250 20.22 -7.69 -13.01
C LYS A 250 18.79 -7.84 -12.49
N ILE A 251 18.20 -6.76 -11.98
CA ILE A 251 16.78 -6.77 -11.59
C ILE A 251 15.92 -6.68 -12.85
N ASN A 252 16.26 -5.78 -13.77
CA ASN A 252 15.49 -5.56 -14.98
C ASN A 252 15.40 -6.82 -15.86
N SER A 253 16.40 -7.70 -15.83
CA SER A 253 16.36 -8.97 -16.58
C SER A 253 15.33 -9.99 -16.06
N ILE A 254 14.98 -9.91 -14.77
CA ILE A 254 14.02 -10.82 -14.11
C ILE A 254 12.62 -10.22 -13.94
N VAL A 255 12.46 -8.92 -14.19
CA VAL A 255 11.15 -8.25 -14.11
C VAL A 255 10.30 -8.69 -15.30
N LYS A 256 9.13 -9.28 -15.01
CA LYS A 256 8.17 -9.73 -16.01
C LYS A 256 6.84 -8.98 -15.85
N ASN A 257 6.11 -8.83 -16.95
CA ASN A 257 4.74 -8.33 -16.92
C ASN A 257 3.78 -9.44 -16.46
N ARG A 258 2.52 -9.10 -16.17
CA ARG A 258 1.50 -10.07 -15.71
C ARG A 258 1.09 -11.11 -16.76
N GLU A 259 1.52 -10.97 -18.01
CA GLU A 259 1.18 -11.87 -19.11
C GLU A 259 2.22 -13.01 -19.26
N TYR A 260 3.32 -12.95 -18.51
CA TYR A 260 4.35 -13.97 -18.57
C TYR A 260 3.87 -15.28 -17.93
N ASN A 261 3.85 -16.35 -18.72
CA ASN A 261 3.46 -17.68 -18.24
C ASN A 261 4.57 -18.31 -17.40
N ILE A 262 4.25 -18.69 -16.17
CA ILE A 262 5.16 -19.40 -15.26
C ILE A 262 4.87 -20.89 -15.19
N GLU A 263 3.75 -21.35 -15.75
CA GLU A 263 3.31 -22.75 -15.69
C GLU A 263 4.23 -23.68 -16.50
N ASP A 264 4.89 -23.14 -17.54
CA ASP A 264 5.84 -23.88 -18.37
C ASP A 264 7.20 -24.12 -17.68
N LEU A 265 7.40 -23.59 -16.47
CA LEU A 265 8.64 -23.73 -15.71
C LEU A 265 8.56 -24.88 -14.71
N GLU A 266 9.50 -25.82 -14.79
CA GLU A 266 9.58 -26.96 -13.86
C GLU A 266 9.77 -26.51 -12.40
N SER A 267 10.54 -25.45 -12.18
CA SER A 267 10.72 -24.88 -10.85
C SER A 267 11.06 -23.39 -10.88
N PHE A 268 10.35 -22.60 -10.08
CA PHE A 268 10.49 -21.14 -10.06
C PHE A 268 10.40 -20.50 -8.68
N VAL A 269 10.89 -19.27 -8.60
CA VAL A 269 10.71 -18.36 -7.47
C VAL A 269 10.07 -17.09 -8.00
N VAL A 270 8.82 -16.82 -7.60
CA VAL A 270 8.10 -15.60 -7.95
C VAL A 270 8.16 -14.64 -6.77
N ILE A 271 8.53 -13.39 -7.06
CA ILE A 271 8.50 -12.29 -6.10
C ILE A 271 7.48 -11.26 -6.56
N SER A 272 6.45 -11.03 -5.74
CA SER A 272 5.43 -10.01 -5.99
C SER A 272 5.31 -9.05 -4.82
N THR A 273 4.71 -7.91 -5.12
CA THR A 273 4.06 -7.02 -4.16
C THR A 273 2.59 -7.29 -4.10
#